data_AF-A0A3P6FW81-F1
#
_entry.id   AF-A0A3P6FW81-F1
#
_cell.length_a   1.000
_cell.length_b   1.000
_cell.length_c   1.000
_cell.angle_alpha   90.00
_cell.angle_beta   90.00
_cell.angle_gamma   90.00
#
_symmetry.space_group_name_H-M   'P 1'
#
loop_
_entity.id
_entity.type
_entity.pdbx_description
1 polymer ?
#
loop_
_entity_poly.entity_id
_entity_poly.type
_entity_poly.pdbx_seq_one_letter_code
_entity_poly.pdbx_strand_id
1 'polypeptide(L)'
;MMMAMIGSNKAFLMSTAAAAATAMNTWELFNSKPNVIEKKRNRASVSYDAPKRKLPVLLFDVMDTIVRDPFYQDIPAFFGMPMKELLECKHPTAWIEFEKGLIDEDELARKFFIDGRDFDLEGLKDCIRSGYSYLDGMQELLQTLRDDNFEIHAFTNYPIWFFTCFKPLSLLEMTLCVSSSHLRYNLIEDKLKLSAYLSWTFCSCITGKRKPDPEFYLEVVEHLGVEPCDCVFIDDRPSNVKCAVEIGMRGLCFENADSLRKDLSHLGVNVSLPNI
;
A
#
# COMPACT_ATOMS: atom_id res chain seq x y z
N MET A 1 7.23 -37.44 -61.18
CA MET A 1 6.31 -38.52 -60.78
C MET A 1 6.28 -38.48 -59.25
N MET A 2 5.33 -37.89 -58.54
CA MET A 2 3.90 -37.63 -58.78
C MET A 2 3.48 -36.57 -57.73
N MET A 3 3.16 -35.35 -58.14
CA MET A 3 1.83 -34.73 -58.05
C MET A 3 0.93 -35.10 -56.86
N ALA A 4 0.56 -34.04 -56.13
CA ALA A 4 -0.77 -33.69 -55.60
C ALA A 4 -1.48 -34.62 -54.60
N MET A 5 -1.73 -34.08 -53.41
CA MET A 5 -3.03 -34.13 -52.73
C MET A 5 -3.18 -32.85 -51.89
N ILE A 6 -3.97 -31.93 -52.42
CA ILE A 6 -4.54 -30.77 -51.72
C ILE A 6 -5.69 -31.32 -50.88
N GLY A 7 -5.63 -31.13 -49.56
CA GLY A 7 -6.66 -31.55 -48.61
C GLY A 7 -6.76 -30.55 -47.47
N SER A 8 -7.63 -29.56 -47.68
CA SER A 8 -8.30 -28.69 -46.72
C SER A 8 -7.96 -28.88 -45.23
N ASN A 9 -7.24 -27.91 -44.64
CA ASN A 9 -7.34 -27.65 -43.21
C ASN A 9 -7.30 -26.15 -42.93
N LYS A 10 -8.40 -25.49 -43.29
CA LYS A 10 -8.73 -24.10 -42.96
C LYS A 10 -9.31 -24.00 -41.53
N ALA A 11 -8.74 -24.74 -40.57
CA ALA A 11 -9.24 -24.89 -39.21
C ALA A 11 -8.16 -24.67 -38.13
N PHE A 12 -7.00 -24.13 -38.48
CA PHE A 12 -5.92 -23.83 -37.51
C PHE A 12 -5.47 -22.36 -37.50
N LEU A 13 -6.25 -21.47 -38.13
CA LEU A 13 -6.00 -20.02 -38.22
C LEU A 13 -7.22 -19.19 -37.80
N MET A 14 -8.00 -19.72 -36.86
CA MET A 14 -9.15 -19.04 -36.22
C MET A 14 -9.23 -19.32 -34.71
N SER A 15 -8.11 -19.20 -33.97
CA SER A 15 -8.14 -19.15 -32.50
C SER A 15 -7.39 -17.96 -31.89
N THR A 16 -6.87 -17.04 -32.69
CA THR A 16 -6.12 -15.86 -32.21
C THR A 16 -6.82 -14.51 -32.45
N ALA A 17 -8.11 -14.51 -32.80
CA ALA A 17 -8.87 -13.27 -33.04
C ALA A 17 -10.13 -13.11 -32.15
N ALA A 18 -10.35 -13.98 -31.15
CA ALA A 18 -11.55 -13.96 -30.30
C ALA A 18 -11.28 -13.61 -28.82
N ALA A 19 -10.06 -13.22 -28.45
CA ALA A 19 -9.71 -12.81 -27.08
C ALA A 19 -9.51 -11.29 -26.93
N ALA A 20 -9.92 -10.49 -27.92
CA ALA A 20 -9.71 -9.04 -27.95
C ALA A 20 -11.01 -8.20 -27.96
N ALA A 21 -12.17 -8.81 -27.66
CA ALA A 21 -13.47 -8.11 -27.81
C ALA A 21 -14.42 -8.15 -26.59
N THR A 22 -13.93 -8.51 -25.40
CA THR A 22 -14.77 -8.45 -24.18
C THR A 22 -14.05 -7.80 -23.00
N ALA A 23 -13.32 -6.72 -23.26
CA ALA A 23 -13.03 -5.72 -22.25
C ALA A 23 -14.08 -4.61 -22.39
N MET A 24 -15.33 -4.92 -22.05
CA MET A 24 -16.27 -3.86 -21.68
C MET A 24 -15.81 -3.33 -20.33
N ASN A 25 -15.53 -2.03 -20.31
CA ASN A 25 -14.97 -1.28 -19.18
C ASN A 25 -15.69 -1.61 -17.87
N THR A 26 -14.97 -2.24 -16.95
CA THR A 26 -15.37 -2.41 -15.54
C THR A 26 -15.61 -1.07 -14.84
N TRP A 27 -15.09 0.02 -15.39
CA TRP A 27 -15.39 1.41 -15.01
C TRP A 27 -16.87 1.81 -15.22
N GLU A 28 -17.54 1.29 -16.26
CA GLU A 28 -18.95 1.64 -16.56
C GLU A 28 -19.95 0.85 -15.69
N LEU A 29 -19.61 -0.37 -15.28
CA LEU A 29 -20.40 -1.16 -14.34
C LEU A 29 -20.37 -0.61 -12.91
N PHE A 30 -19.29 0.08 -12.52
CA PHE A 30 -19.19 0.78 -11.23
C PHE A 30 -19.87 2.16 -11.24
N ASN A 31 -20.00 2.79 -12.42
CA ASN A 31 -20.57 4.14 -12.62
C ASN A 31 -21.99 4.17 -13.21
N SER A 32 -22.65 3.04 -13.42
CA SER A 32 -24.03 3.03 -13.92
C SER A 32 -24.99 3.56 -12.85
N LYS A 33 -25.38 4.83 -12.96
CA LYS A 33 -26.46 5.42 -12.17
C LYS A 33 -27.73 4.56 -12.35
N PRO A 34 -28.46 4.19 -11.29
CA PRO A 34 -29.79 3.62 -11.47
C PRO A 34 -30.67 4.64 -12.17
N ASN A 35 -31.36 4.20 -13.23
CA ASN A 35 -32.36 4.98 -13.96
C ASN A 35 -33.40 5.52 -12.96
N VAL A 36 -33.36 6.82 -12.68
CA VAL A 36 -34.36 7.49 -11.86
C VAL A 36 -35.61 7.69 -12.72
N ILE A 37 -36.54 6.76 -12.60
CA ILE A 37 -37.94 7.03 -12.94
C ILE A 37 -38.44 8.03 -11.90
N GLU A 38 -38.76 9.24 -12.34
CA GLU A 38 -39.41 10.26 -11.50
C GLU A 38 -40.71 9.70 -10.89
N LYS A 39 -40.66 9.36 -9.60
CA LYS A 39 -41.86 9.20 -8.77
C LYS A 39 -41.89 10.29 -7.70
N LYS A 40 -42.77 11.25 -7.91
CA LYS A 40 -43.11 12.31 -6.97
C LYS A 40 -43.57 11.73 -5.61
N ARG A 41 -42.95 12.28 -4.55
CA ARG A 41 -43.47 12.54 -3.19
C ARG A 41 -44.08 11.40 -2.38
N ASN A 42 -43.38 11.03 -1.31
CA ASN A 42 -43.67 11.39 0.09
C ASN A 42 -43.12 10.27 1.00
N ARG A 43 -42.04 10.53 1.72
CA ARG A 43 -41.66 9.73 2.89
C ARG A 43 -40.98 10.64 3.90
N ALA A 44 -41.56 10.69 5.10
CA ALA A 44 -40.97 11.32 6.27
C ALA A 44 -39.52 10.83 6.42
N SER A 45 -38.59 11.78 6.49
CA SER A 45 -37.17 11.52 6.71
C SER A 45 -36.96 11.06 8.15
N VAL A 46 -36.87 9.76 8.35
CA VAL A 46 -36.18 9.21 9.52
C VAL A 46 -34.69 9.32 9.19
N SER A 47 -34.02 10.35 9.70
CA SER A 47 -32.56 10.41 9.66
C SER A 47 -32.03 9.33 10.59
N TYR A 48 -31.54 8.24 10.01
CA TYR A 48 -30.56 7.44 10.72
C TYR A 48 -29.29 8.28 10.75
N ASP A 49 -29.04 8.94 11.88
CA ASP A 49 -27.75 9.59 12.12
C ASP A 49 -26.69 8.50 12.13
N ALA A 50 -26.01 8.33 10.98
CA ALA A 50 -24.78 7.57 10.94
C ALA A 50 -23.83 8.18 11.98
N PRO A 51 -23.10 7.36 12.75
CA PRO A 51 -22.18 7.89 13.75
C PRO A 51 -21.21 8.87 13.07
N LYS A 52 -21.14 10.10 13.59
CA LYS A 52 -20.24 11.12 13.08
C LYS A 52 -18.80 10.62 13.21
N ARG A 53 -18.07 10.59 12.08
CA ARG A 53 -16.65 10.28 12.02
C ARG A 53 -15.87 11.18 12.98
N LYS A 54 -14.97 10.60 13.77
CA LYS A 54 -14.05 11.38 14.62
C LYS A 54 -12.97 12.00 13.71
N LEU A 55 -12.76 13.30 13.85
CA LEU A 55 -11.70 14.03 13.15
C LEU A 55 -10.63 14.52 14.14
N PRO A 56 -9.38 14.67 13.70
CA PRO A 56 -8.87 14.37 12.35
C PRO A 56 -8.74 12.88 12.03
N VAL A 57 -8.64 12.58 10.73
CA VAL A 57 -8.13 11.30 10.22
C VAL A 57 -6.60 11.33 10.28
N LEU A 58 -5.99 10.26 10.79
CA LEU A 58 -4.54 10.17 10.94
C LEU A 58 -3.94 9.32 9.81
N LEU A 59 -3.00 9.89 9.08
CA LEU A 59 -2.30 9.26 7.97
C LEU A 59 -0.83 9.08 8.38
N PHE A 60 -0.39 7.84 8.53
CA PHE A 60 0.97 7.52 8.94
C PHE A 60 1.76 6.95 7.77
N ASP A 61 2.96 7.47 7.52
CA ASP A 61 4.00 6.65 6.93
C ASP A 61 4.36 5.48 7.86
N VAL A 62 4.96 4.44 7.29
CA VAL A 62 5.26 3.20 7.98
C VAL A 62 6.75 3.08 8.28
N MET A 63 7.62 3.25 7.28
CA MET A 63 9.06 2.98 7.43
C MET A 63 9.76 4.18 8.03
N ASP A 64 10.59 3.96 9.04
CA ASP A 64 11.24 5.00 9.86
C ASP A 64 10.26 6.00 10.52
N THR A 65 8.96 5.70 10.51
CA THR A 65 7.91 6.44 11.23
C THR A 65 7.21 5.56 12.28
N ILE A 66 6.76 4.36 11.91
CA ILE A 66 6.19 3.36 12.84
C ILE A 66 7.18 2.21 13.06
N VAL A 67 7.78 1.75 11.96
CA VAL A 67 8.60 0.54 11.86
C VAL A 67 10.00 0.92 11.41
N ARG A 68 11.04 0.42 12.07
CA ARG A 68 12.43 0.61 11.64
C ARG A 68 12.67 0.05 10.23
N ASP A 69 13.33 0.83 9.37
CA ASP A 69 13.76 0.37 8.06
C ASP A 69 15.04 -0.48 8.11
N PRO A 70 15.00 -1.77 7.73
CA PRO A 70 16.20 -2.60 7.63
C PRO A 70 17.14 -2.20 6.49
N PHE A 71 16.71 -1.32 5.57
CA PHE A 71 17.43 -0.99 4.35
C PHE A 71 18.85 -0.46 4.57
N TYR A 72 19.06 0.37 5.60
CA TYR A 72 20.35 1.04 5.80
C TYR A 72 21.37 0.22 6.59
N GLN A 73 20.94 -0.79 7.35
CA GLN A 73 21.80 -1.53 8.27
C GLN A 73 21.82 -3.03 7.96
N ASP A 74 20.66 -3.66 7.88
CA ASP A 74 20.53 -5.11 7.78
C ASP A 74 20.79 -5.59 6.36
N ILE A 75 20.30 -4.88 5.34
CA ILE A 75 20.52 -5.28 3.94
C ILE A 75 22.01 -5.22 3.56
N PRO A 76 22.77 -4.14 3.88
CA PRO A 76 24.22 -4.14 3.65
C PRO A 76 24.95 -5.26 4.41
N ALA A 77 24.55 -5.53 5.66
CA ALA A 77 25.12 -6.60 6.46
C ALA A 77 24.83 -7.99 5.86
N PHE A 78 23.63 -8.21 5.33
CA PHE A 78 23.25 -9.44 4.62
C PHE A 78 24.15 -9.69 3.41
N PHE A 79 24.43 -8.66 2.62
CA PHE A 79 25.32 -8.78 1.47
C PHE A 79 26.82 -8.75 1.84
N GLY A 80 27.15 -8.52 3.12
CA GLY A 80 28.53 -8.45 3.58
C GLY A 80 29.32 -7.27 3.00
N MET A 81 28.65 -6.18 2.63
CA MET A 81 29.29 -5.02 2.00
C MET A 81 28.78 -3.69 2.59
N PRO A 82 29.60 -2.61 2.58
CA PRO A 82 29.14 -1.29 3.01
C PRO A 82 27.97 -0.77 2.16
N MET A 83 27.10 0.04 2.76
CA MET A 83 25.92 0.60 2.07
C MET A 83 26.27 1.33 0.76
N LYS A 84 27.39 2.06 0.75
CA LYS A 84 27.88 2.75 -0.45
C LYS A 84 28.15 1.77 -1.60
N GLU A 85 28.82 0.66 -1.32
CA GLU A 85 29.13 -0.38 -2.31
C GLU A 85 27.86 -1.07 -2.80
N LEU A 86 26.91 -1.36 -1.89
CA LEU A 86 25.62 -1.91 -2.25
C LEU A 86 24.87 -1.00 -3.23
N LEU A 87 24.84 0.31 -2.98
CA LEU A 87 24.18 1.28 -3.87
C LEU A 87 24.86 1.38 -5.24
N GLU A 88 26.18 1.22 -5.31
CA GLU A 88 26.95 1.27 -6.57
C GLU A 88 26.71 0.05 -7.46
N CYS A 89 26.47 -1.13 -6.87
CA CYS A 89 26.21 -2.36 -7.63
C CYS A 89 24.72 -2.67 -7.81
N LYS A 90 23.82 -2.07 -7.03
CA LYS A 90 22.37 -2.25 -7.14
C LYS A 90 21.80 -1.53 -8.36
N HIS A 91 20.87 -2.18 -9.06
CA HIS A 91 20.20 -1.56 -10.21
C HIS A 91 19.38 -0.35 -9.77
N PRO A 92 19.53 0.80 -10.47
CA PRO A 92 19.01 2.09 -10.00
C PRO A 92 17.48 2.15 -9.91
N THR A 93 16.77 1.37 -10.74
CA THR A 93 15.30 1.41 -10.83
C THR A 93 14.61 0.13 -10.41
N ALA A 94 15.30 -1.00 -10.23
CA ALA A 94 14.65 -2.31 -10.10
C ALA A 94 13.71 -2.36 -8.89
N TRP A 95 14.13 -1.77 -7.78
CA TRP A 95 13.27 -1.68 -6.59
C TRP A 95 12.09 -0.73 -6.77
N ILE A 96 12.26 0.37 -7.49
CA ILE A 96 11.17 1.34 -7.75
C ILE A 96 10.13 0.72 -8.68
N GLU A 97 10.59 0.00 -9.71
CA GLU A 97 9.72 -0.75 -10.62
C GLU A 97 8.94 -1.82 -9.85
N PHE A 98 9.62 -2.55 -8.95
CA PHE A 98 9.00 -3.53 -8.07
C PHE A 98 8.00 -2.89 -7.09
N GLU A 99 8.35 -1.74 -6.51
CA GLU A 99 7.49 -0.96 -5.61
C GLU A 99 6.18 -0.52 -6.28
N LYS A 100 6.25 -0.21 -7.57
CA LYS A 100 5.09 0.16 -8.40
C LYS A 100 4.33 -1.04 -8.98
N GLY A 101 4.78 -2.27 -8.71
CA GLY A 101 4.18 -3.48 -9.28
C GLY A 101 4.42 -3.66 -10.79
N LEU A 102 5.44 -3.00 -11.36
CA LEU A 102 5.80 -3.09 -12.78
C LEU A 102 6.59 -4.35 -13.12
N ILE A 103 7.28 -4.92 -12.13
CA ILE A 103 8.03 -6.18 -12.22
C ILE A 103 7.65 -7.08 -11.04
N ASP A 104 7.76 -8.40 -11.22
CA ASP A 104 7.54 -9.39 -10.17
C ASP A 104 8.83 -9.73 -9.39
N GLU A 105 8.73 -10.67 -8.45
CA GLU A 105 9.88 -11.08 -7.62
C GLU A 105 11.00 -11.75 -8.43
N ASP A 106 10.64 -12.55 -9.43
CA ASP A 106 11.60 -13.26 -10.29
C ASP A 106 12.39 -12.27 -11.15
N GLU A 107 11.72 -11.24 -11.66
CA GLU A 107 12.35 -10.16 -12.40
C GLU A 107 13.16 -9.25 -11.48
N LEU A 108 12.69 -8.98 -10.25
CA LEU A 108 13.49 -8.27 -9.24
C LEU A 108 14.79 -9.03 -8.93
N ALA A 109 14.72 -10.35 -8.73
CA ALA A 109 15.89 -11.18 -8.46
C ALA A 109 16.92 -11.07 -9.59
N ARG A 110 16.47 -11.18 -10.84
CA ARG A 110 17.34 -11.08 -12.03
C ARG A 110 17.92 -9.68 -12.24
N LYS A 111 17.18 -8.63 -11.89
CA LYS A 111 17.60 -7.23 -12.09
C LYS A 111 18.24 -6.59 -10.86
N PHE A 112 18.35 -7.27 -9.71
CA PHE A 112 18.71 -6.59 -8.45
C PHE A 112 20.08 -5.92 -8.53
N PHE A 113 21.08 -6.61 -9.08
CA PHE A 113 22.42 -6.09 -9.33
C PHE A 113 22.62 -5.71 -10.79
N ILE A 114 23.40 -4.65 -11.04
CA ILE A 114 23.73 -4.13 -12.38
C ILE A 114 24.51 -5.17 -13.20
N ASP A 115 25.34 -5.98 -12.54
CA ASP A 115 26.12 -7.06 -13.17
C ASP A 115 25.32 -8.35 -13.38
N GLY A 116 24.06 -8.39 -12.92
CA GLY A 116 23.17 -9.54 -13.06
C GLY A 116 23.57 -10.75 -12.23
N ARG A 117 24.41 -10.59 -11.20
CA ARG A 117 24.77 -11.70 -10.31
C ARG A 117 23.55 -12.17 -9.51
N ASP A 118 23.47 -13.48 -9.30
CA ASP A 118 22.46 -14.09 -8.43
C ASP A 118 22.72 -13.76 -6.95
N PHE A 119 21.66 -13.83 -6.15
CA PHE A 119 21.73 -13.74 -4.69
C PHE A 119 20.60 -14.54 -4.05
N ASP A 120 20.71 -14.77 -2.74
CA ASP A 120 19.69 -15.45 -1.97
C ASP A 120 18.51 -14.50 -1.67
N LEU A 121 17.48 -14.54 -2.53
CA LEU A 121 16.27 -13.72 -2.37
C LEU A 121 15.47 -14.12 -1.13
N GLU A 122 15.37 -15.42 -0.81
CA GLU A 122 14.66 -15.87 0.38
C GLU A 122 15.38 -15.44 1.66
N GLY A 123 16.71 -15.58 1.69
CA GLY A 123 17.55 -15.06 2.77
C GLY A 123 17.43 -13.54 2.93
N LEU A 124 17.35 -12.79 1.82
CA LEU A 124 17.12 -11.34 1.87
C LEU A 124 15.74 -11.02 2.48
N LYS A 125 14.68 -11.74 2.09
CA LYS A 125 13.33 -11.57 2.66
C LYS A 125 13.32 -11.88 4.16
N ASP A 126 14.01 -12.94 4.58
CA ASP A 126 14.14 -13.31 5.99
C ASP A 126 14.94 -12.26 6.79
N CYS A 127 16.00 -11.70 6.21
CA CYS A 127 16.77 -10.60 6.77
C CYS A 127 15.89 -9.37 6.99
N ILE A 128 15.16 -8.95 5.95
CA ILE A 128 14.24 -7.80 5.98
C ILE A 128 13.16 -8.01 7.07
N ARG A 129 12.49 -9.17 7.07
CA ARG A 129 11.48 -9.51 8.09
C ARG A 129 12.07 -9.48 9.50
N SER A 130 13.27 -10.03 9.68
CA SER A 130 13.95 -10.06 10.98
C SER A 130 14.38 -8.68 11.45
N GLY A 131 14.59 -7.74 10.53
CA GLY A 131 14.93 -6.36 10.84
C GLY A 131 13.75 -5.50 11.33
N TYR A 132 12.50 -5.84 11.01
CA TYR A 132 11.35 -5.02 11.42
C TYR A 132 11.15 -4.98 12.93
N SER A 133 11.04 -3.78 13.48
CA SER A 133 10.67 -3.55 14.87
C SER A 133 9.87 -2.26 14.95
N TYR A 134 9.00 -2.14 15.94
CA TYR A 134 8.45 -0.84 16.29
C TYR A 134 9.58 0.13 16.63
N LEU A 135 9.42 1.40 16.26
CA LEU A 135 10.20 2.47 16.86
C LEU A 135 9.73 2.70 18.30
N ASP A 136 10.64 3.13 19.15
CA ASP A 136 10.39 3.28 20.59
C ASP A 136 9.16 4.15 20.86
N GLY A 137 8.21 3.63 21.65
CA GLY A 137 6.99 4.32 22.05
C GLY A 137 5.87 4.38 21.00
N MET A 138 6.10 3.88 19.78
CA MET A 138 5.12 3.96 18.69
C MET A 138 3.99 2.95 18.85
N GLN A 139 4.27 1.74 19.33
CA GLN A 139 3.21 0.74 19.52
C GLN A 139 2.20 1.22 20.57
N GLU A 140 2.69 1.78 21.67
CA GLU A 140 1.86 2.34 22.73
C GLU A 140 1.07 3.56 22.22
N LEU A 141 1.70 4.41 21.39
CA LEU A 141 1.01 5.56 20.80
C LEU A 141 -0.15 5.11 19.90
N LEU A 142 0.09 4.15 19.01
CA LEU A 142 -0.92 3.60 18.12
C LEU A 142 -2.06 2.95 18.89
N GLN A 143 -1.75 2.20 19.95
CA GLN A 143 -2.76 1.63 20.84
C GLN A 143 -3.65 2.72 21.45
N THR A 144 -3.06 3.78 22.00
CA THR A 144 -3.81 4.88 22.59
C THR A 144 -4.69 5.61 21.58
N LEU A 145 -4.15 5.94 20.40
CA LEU A 145 -4.92 6.61 19.34
C LEU A 145 -6.13 5.77 18.92
N ARG A 146 -5.94 4.45 18.81
CA ARG A 146 -6.99 3.50 18.46
C ARG A 146 -8.04 3.35 19.57
N ASP A 147 -7.63 3.28 20.83
CA ASP A 147 -8.55 3.22 21.99
C ASP A 147 -9.37 4.50 22.14
N ASP A 148 -8.78 5.65 21.79
CA ASP A 148 -9.50 6.93 21.70
C ASP A 148 -10.35 7.04 20.42
N ASN A 149 -10.47 5.98 19.62
CA ASN A 149 -11.33 5.89 18.44
C ASN A 149 -10.96 6.88 17.33
N PHE A 150 -9.66 7.18 17.16
CA PHE A 150 -9.18 7.83 15.94
C PHE A 150 -9.15 6.84 14.78
N GLU A 151 -9.47 7.36 13.60
CA GLU A 151 -9.31 6.62 12.35
C GLU A 151 -7.88 6.79 11.85
N ILE A 152 -7.20 5.67 11.62
CA ILE A 152 -5.77 5.63 11.30
C ILE A 152 -5.56 4.81 10.03
N HIS A 153 -4.84 5.38 9.07
CA HIS A 153 -4.45 4.69 7.83
C HIS A 153 -2.95 4.74 7.61
N ALA A 154 -2.42 3.63 7.08
CA ALA A 154 -1.12 3.67 6.43
C ALA A 154 -1.23 4.47 5.13
N PHE A 155 -0.33 5.43 4.99
CA PHE A 155 -0.10 6.19 3.77
C PHE A 155 1.39 6.13 3.42
N THR A 156 1.78 5.13 2.62
CA THR A 156 3.18 4.70 2.50
C THR A 156 3.60 4.38 1.07
N ASN A 157 4.89 4.60 0.80
CA ASN A 157 5.55 4.12 -0.41
C ASN A 157 6.13 2.73 -0.11
N TYR A 158 5.41 1.66 -0.43
CA TYR A 158 5.83 0.32 -0.06
C TYR A 158 5.44 -0.72 -1.14
N PRO A 159 6.34 -1.68 -1.47
CA PRO A 159 6.14 -2.63 -2.56
C PRO A 159 5.03 -3.66 -2.32
N ILE A 160 4.74 -4.45 -3.35
CA ILE A 160 3.75 -5.54 -3.32
C ILE A 160 4.09 -6.67 -2.32
N TRP A 161 5.27 -6.66 -1.71
CA TRP A 161 5.63 -7.44 -0.50
C TRP A 161 4.79 -7.09 0.74
N PHE A 162 3.76 -6.27 0.58
CA PHE A 162 2.69 -6.06 1.54
C PHE A 162 1.41 -6.85 1.19
N PHE A 163 1.18 -7.14 -0.09
CA PHE A 163 -0.14 -7.48 -0.58
C PHE A 163 -0.43 -8.97 -0.63
N THR A 164 -1.11 -9.45 0.40
CA THR A 164 -1.98 -10.63 0.34
C THR A 164 -2.94 -10.61 1.54
N CYS A 165 -4.13 -10.03 1.38
CA CYS A 165 -5.36 -10.43 2.10
C CYS A 165 -6.64 -9.63 1.77
N PHE A 166 -6.64 -8.66 0.83
CA PHE A 166 -7.89 -7.94 0.49
C PHE A 166 -8.07 -7.74 -1.02
N LYS A 167 -8.36 -8.81 -1.75
CA LYS A 167 -9.30 -8.75 -2.88
C LYS A 167 -10.55 -9.52 -2.47
N PRO A 168 -11.78 -9.08 -2.81
CA PRO A 168 -12.94 -9.95 -2.75
C PRO A 168 -12.76 -11.03 -3.81
N LEU A 169 -12.03 -12.08 -3.47
CA LEU A 169 -11.88 -13.28 -4.28
C LEU A 169 -13.16 -14.09 -4.16
N SER A 170 -13.63 -14.62 -5.28
CA SER A 170 -14.68 -15.63 -5.26
C SER A 170 -14.24 -16.85 -4.45
N LEU A 171 -15.17 -17.59 -3.83
CA LEU A 171 -14.87 -18.81 -3.05
C LEU A 171 -13.99 -19.81 -3.81
N LEU A 172 -14.03 -19.81 -5.14
CA LEU A 172 -13.24 -20.68 -6.02
C LEU A 172 -11.77 -20.24 -6.15
N GLU A 173 -11.51 -18.93 -6.21
CA GLU A 173 -10.15 -18.39 -6.24
C GLU A 173 -9.45 -18.52 -4.87
N MET A 174 -10.24 -18.51 -3.80
CA MET A 174 -9.75 -18.75 -2.44
C MET A 174 -9.20 -20.17 -2.30
N THR A 175 -9.83 -21.18 -2.93
CA THR A 175 -9.34 -22.58 -2.92
C THR A 175 -8.09 -22.79 -3.78
N LEU A 176 -7.97 -22.10 -4.92
CA LEU A 176 -6.76 -22.14 -5.76
C LEU A 176 -5.57 -21.41 -5.12
N CYS A 177 -5.82 -20.36 -4.34
CA CYS A 177 -4.79 -19.67 -3.57
C CYS A 177 -4.19 -20.51 -2.44
N VAL A 178 -4.90 -21.51 -1.89
CA VAL A 178 -4.37 -22.35 -0.80
C VAL A 178 -3.47 -23.48 -1.31
N SER A 179 -3.50 -23.81 -2.61
CA SER A 179 -2.75 -24.95 -3.18
C SER A 179 -1.44 -24.58 -3.86
N SER A 180 -1.10 -23.29 -3.94
CA SER A 180 0.18 -22.83 -4.45
C SER A 180 0.89 -22.08 -3.34
N SER A 181 2.14 -22.45 -3.05
CA SER A 181 3.03 -21.94 -1.99
C SER A 181 3.35 -20.42 -2.07
N HIS A 182 2.59 -19.66 -2.87
CA HIS A 182 2.87 -18.28 -3.30
C HIS A 182 1.92 -17.24 -2.69
N LEU A 183 1.25 -17.55 -1.58
CA LEU A 183 0.39 -16.61 -0.86
C LEU A 183 0.75 -16.51 0.62
N ARG A 184 1.62 -15.55 0.94
CA ARG A 184 1.32 -14.43 1.85
C ARG A 184 2.59 -13.92 2.50
N TYR A 185 3.18 -12.87 1.92
CA TYR A 185 4.26 -12.14 2.57
C TYR A 185 3.69 -10.79 2.96
N ASN A 186 3.05 -10.71 4.11
CA ASN A 186 2.85 -9.42 4.76
C ASN A 186 3.88 -9.36 5.89
N LEU A 187 5.15 -9.18 5.52
CA LEU A 187 6.30 -9.35 6.43
C LEU A 187 6.18 -8.50 7.70
N ILE A 188 5.61 -7.29 7.56
CA ILE A 188 5.35 -6.38 8.67
C ILE A 188 4.16 -6.87 9.50
N GLU A 189 3.04 -7.24 8.88
CA GLU A 189 1.85 -7.74 9.60
C GLU A 189 2.11 -9.07 10.33
N ASP A 190 2.89 -9.96 9.73
CA ASP A 190 3.22 -11.25 10.35
C ASP A 190 3.97 -11.06 11.66
N LYS A 191 4.86 -10.07 11.70
CA LYS A 191 5.70 -9.79 12.85
C LYS A 191 5.09 -8.80 13.85
N LEU A 192 4.51 -7.71 13.36
CA LEU A 192 4.12 -6.55 14.17
C LEU A 192 2.61 -6.38 14.32
N LYS A 193 1.80 -7.04 13.48
CA LYS A 193 0.32 -6.99 13.55
C LYS A 193 -0.25 -5.56 13.46
N LEU A 194 0.30 -4.72 12.56
CA LEU A 194 -0.11 -3.31 12.42
C LEU A 194 -1.60 -3.14 12.12
N SER A 195 -2.24 -4.11 11.47
CA SER A 195 -3.69 -4.08 11.20
C SER A 195 -4.54 -4.08 12.47
N ALA A 196 -3.95 -4.35 13.65
CA ALA A 196 -4.62 -4.16 14.93
C ALA A 196 -4.91 -2.67 15.25
N TYR A 197 -4.12 -1.76 14.67
CA TYR A 197 -4.12 -0.33 14.98
C TYR A 197 -4.56 0.56 13.83
N LEU A 198 -4.19 0.22 12.58
CA LEU A 198 -4.44 1.04 11.41
C LEU A 198 -4.90 0.23 10.20
N SER A 199 -5.51 0.90 9.22
CA SER A 199 -5.93 0.30 7.96
C SER A 199 -4.90 0.54 6.87
N TRP A 200 -4.56 -0.50 6.10
CA TRP A 200 -3.62 -0.41 4.99
C TRP A 200 -4.26 0.11 3.70
N THR A 201 -4.64 1.39 3.72
CA THR A 201 -5.52 1.95 2.68
C THR A 201 -4.76 2.62 1.55
N PHE A 202 -3.67 3.34 1.84
CA PHE A 202 -2.97 4.16 0.84
C PHE A 202 -1.54 3.69 0.65
N CYS A 203 -1.37 2.58 -0.07
CA CYS A 203 -0.05 2.03 -0.39
C CYS A 203 0.27 2.25 -1.88
N SER A 204 1.49 2.68 -2.20
CA SER A 204 1.89 2.97 -3.58
C SER A 204 1.70 1.81 -4.56
N CYS A 205 1.88 0.57 -4.10
CA CYS A 205 1.68 -0.63 -4.90
C CYS A 205 0.21 -0.88 -5.28
N ILE A 206 -0.75 -0.29 -4.55
CA ILE A 206 -2.19 -0.41 -4.82
C ILE A 206 -2.63 0.63 -5.86
N THR A 207 -2.19 1.88 -5.67
CA THR A 207 -2.68 3.02 -6.44
C THR A 207 -1.83 3.33 -7.67
N GLY A 208 -0.61 2.77 -7.75
CA GLY A 208 0.38 3.10 -8.79
C GLY A 208 0.98 4.51 -8.63
N LYS A 209 0.59 5.25 -7.58
CA LYS A 209 1.08 6.58 -7.25
C LYS A 209 2.07 6.53 -6.08
N ARG A 210 2.87 7.58 -5.90
CA ARG A 210 3.93 7.60 -4.87
C ARG A 210 4.08 8.99 -4.26
N LYS A 211 4.24 9.08 -2.93
CA LYS A 211 4.65 10.32 -2.27
C LYS A 211 6.05 10.74 -2.75
N PRO A 212 6.32 12.03 -3.03
CA PRO A 212 5.51 13.20 -2.74
C PRO A 212 4.70 13.73 -3.94
N ASP A 213 4.16 12.87 -4.81
CA ASP A 213 3.28 13.33 -5.90
C ASP A 213 1.95 13.87 -5.35
N PRO A 214 1.60 15.16 -5.57
CA PRO A 214 0.37 15.76 -5.05
C PRO A 214 -0.91 14.99 -5.42
N GLU A 215 -0.93 14.34 -6.58
CA GLU A 215 -2.10 13.57 -7.03
C GLU A 215 -2.42 12.38 -6.11
N PHE A 216 -1.42 11.86 -5.38
CA PHE A 216 -1.66 10.78 -4.43
C PHE A 216 -2.39 11.31 -3.18
N TYR A 217 -1.99 12.48 -2.68
CA TYR A 217 -2.60 13.08 -1.49
C TYR A 217 -4.03 13.57 -1.77
N LEU A 218 -4.29 14.07 -2.99
CA LEU A 218 -5.64 14.46 -3.41
C LEU A 218 -6.58 13.25 -3.50
N GLU A 219 -6.09 12.12 -4.00
CA GLU A 219 -6.86 10.87 -4.02
C GLU A 219 -7.16 10.35 -2.61
N VAL A 220 -6.24 10.53 -1.65
CA VAL A 220 -6.48 10.18 -0.25
C VAL A 220 -7.68 10.95 0.32
N VAL A 221 -7.73 12.28 0.17
CA VAL A 221 -8.83 13.09 0.72
C VAL A 221 -10.15 12.82 -0.01
N GLU A 222 -10.11 12.60 -1.32
CA GLU A 222 -11.28 12.21 -2.12
C GLU A 222 -11.83 10.85 -1.67
N HIS A 223 -10.96 9.85 -1.49
CA HIS A 223 -11.34 8.52 -1.02
C HIS A 223 -11.95 8.55 0.39
N LEU A 224 -11.37 9.37 1.28
CA LEU A 224 -11.88 9.52 2.64
C LEU A 224 -13.15 10.38 2.68
N GLY A 225 -13.42 11.23 1.70
CA GLY A 225 -14.54 12.17 1.72
C GLY A 225 -14.40 13.21 2.84
N VAL A 226 -13.19 13.71 3.07
CA VAL A 226 -12.88 14.75 4.07
C VAL A 226 -12.13 15.92 3.43
N GLU A 227 -12.15 17.07 4.08
CA GLU A 227 -11.32 18.20 3.66
C GLU A 227 -9.84 17.95 4.02
N PRO A 228 -8.86 18.47 3.26
CA PRO A 228 -7.45 18.31 3.59
C PRO A 228 -7.10 18.71 5.04
N CYS A 229 -7.70 19.78 5.56
CA CYS A 229 -7.44 20.26 6.91
C CYS A 229 -7.93 19.31 8.02
N ASP A 230 -8.84 18.38 7.69
CA ASP A 230 -9.34 17.33 8.57
C ASP A 230 -8.40 16.10 8.62
N CYS A 231 -7.30 16.12 7.87
CA CYS A 231 -6.24 15.10 7.93
C CYS A 231 -5.02 15.62 8.68
N VAL A 232 -4.38 14.72 9.44
CA VAL A 232 -3.01 14.89 9.94
C VAL A 232 -2.14 13.83 9.28
N PHE A 233 -1.08 14.25 8.59
CA PHE A 233 -0.12 13.37 7.95
C PHE A 233 1.21 13.38 8.69
N ILE A 234 1.70 12.19 9.04
CA ILE A 234 2.92 11.96 9.82
C ILE A 234 3.89 11.16 8.94
N ASP A 235 5.09 11.71 8.70
CA ASP A 235 6.11 11.09 7.85
C ASP A 235 7.51 11.58 8.29
N ASP A 236 8.52 10.74 8.26
CA ASP A 236 9.90 11.08 8.62
C ASP A 236 10.56 11.99 7.57
N ARG A 237 10.07 12.01 6.32
CA ARG A 237 10.67 12.74 5.21
C ARG A 237 10.07 14.14 5.07
N PRO A 238 10.87 15.22 5.27
CA PRO A 238 10.37 16.59 5.16
C PRO A 238 9.74 16.93 3.80
N SER A 239 10.21 16.30 2.71
CA SER A 239 9.64 16.50 1.37
C SER A 239 8.20 16.00 1.26
N ASN A 240 7.88 14.87 1.90
CA ASN A 240 6.53 14.30 1.90
C ASN A 240 5.59 15.16 2.75
N VAL A 241 6.07 15.61 3.91
CA VAL A 241 5.33 16.50 4.81
C VAL A 241 5.04 17.84 4.13
N LYS A 242 6.03 18.42 3.46
CA LYS A 242 5.87 19.68 2.73
C LYS A 242 4.77 19.58 1.66
N CYS A 243 4.75 18.50 0.87
CA CYS A 243 3.71 18.28 -0.12
C CYS A 243 2.31 18.18 0.53
N ALA A 244 2.19 17.48 1.66
CA ALA A 244 0.92 17.40 2.39
C ALA A 244 0.43 18.77 2.87
N VAL A 245 1.35 19.61 3.37
CA VAL A 245 1.01 20.98 3.78
C VAL A 245 0.59 21.85 2.58
N GLU A 246 1.26 21.71 1.43
CA GLU A 246 0.94 22.48 0.21
C GLU A 246 -0.46 22.19 -0.33
N ILE A 247 -0.99 20.98 -0.13
CA ILE A 247 -2.38 20.63 -0.49
C ILE A 247 -3.41 20.94 0.62
N GLY A 248 -2.97 21.45 1.77
CA GLY A 248 -3.83 21.88 2.88
C GLY A 248 -4.00 20.88 4.03
N MET A 249 -3.25 19.79 4.07
CA MET A 249 -3.22 18.90 5.24
C MET A 249 -2.39 19.48 6.38
N ARG A 250 -2.66 19.02 7.61
CA ARG A 250 -1.73 19.23 8.72
C ARG A 250 -0.60 18.22 8.60
N GLY A 251 0.62 18.67 8.31
CA GLY A 251 1.80 17.81 8.20
C GLY A 251 2.68 17.86 9.45
N LEU A 252 3.13 16.70 9.93
CA LEU A 252 4.09 16.53 11.03
C LEU A 252 5.30 15.73 10.54
N CYS A 253 6.50 16.30 10.69
CA CYS A 253 7.74 15.59 10.42
C CYS A 253 8.08 14.72 11.63
N PHE A 254 8.14 13.42 11.44
CA PHE A 254 8.38 12.49 12.54
C PHE A 254 9.84 12.50 12.98
N GLU A 255 10.07 12.56 14.29
CA GLU A 255 11.40 12.41 14.90
C GLU A 255 11.42 11.26 15.92
N ASN A 256 10.41 11.19 16.79
CA ASN A 256 10.23 10.14 17.79
C ASN A 256 8.79 10.21 18.36
N ALA A 257 8.37 9.16 19.07
CA ALA A 257 7.02 9.10 19.63
C ALA A 257 6.71 10.22 20.65
N ASP A 258 7.69 10.67 21.43
CA ASP A 258 7.48 11.69 22.48
C ASP A 258 7.22 13.08 21.90
N SER A 259 7.98 13.48 20.89
CA SER A 259 7.74 14.71 20.12
C SER A 259 6.40 14.65 19.40
N LEU A 260 6.12 13.53 18.72
CA LEU A 260 4.85 13.33 18.02
C LEU A 260 3.64 13.44 18.95
N ARG A 261 3.70 12.88 20.16
CA ARG A 261 2.62 13.04 21.17
C ARG A 261 2.33 14.50 21.49
N LYS A 262 3.36 15.33 21.64
CA LYS A 262 3.22 16.76 21.93
C LYS A 262 2.60 17.49 20.74
N ASP A 263 3.09 17.21 19.53
CA ASP A 263 2.60 17.84 18.31
C ASP A 263 1.14 17.48 18.03
N LEU A 264 0.76 16.21 18.21
CA LEU A 264 -0.63 15.76 18.13
C LEU A 264 -1.51 16.48 19.16
N SER A 265 -1.05 16.62 20.41
CA SER A 265 -1.80 17.35 21.44
C SER A 265 -2.01 18.83 21.08
N HIS A 266 -0.99 19.51 20.53
CA HIS A 266 -1.13 20.89 20.03
C HIS A 266 -2.16 21.03 18.90
N LEU A 267 -2.39 19.97 18.13
CA LEU A 267 -3.42 19.91 17.09
C LEU A 267 -4.80 19.48 17.61
N GLY A 268 -4.97 19.33 18.93
CA GLY A 268 -6.21 18.88 19.57
C GLY A 268 -6.42 17.37 19.53
N VAL A 269 -5.43 16.60 19.07
CA VAL A 269 -5.41 15.12 19.13
C VAL A 269 -4.88 14.74 20.51
N ASN A 270 -5.73 14.90 21.52
CA ASN A 270 -5.40 14.51 22.89
C ASN A 270 -5.55 13.01 23.03
N VAL A 271 -4.48 12.37 23.49
CA VAL A 271 -4.41 10.94 23.76
C VAL A 271 -4.49 10.67 25.25
N SER A 272 -5.34 9.74 25.65
CA SER A 272 -5.45 9.29 27.04
C SER A 272 -4.11 8.71 27.51
N LEU A 273 -3.70 8.95 28.76
CA LEU A 273 -2.50 8.24 29.26
C LEU A 273 -2.77 6.72 29.24
N PRO A 274 -1.79 5.88 28.87
CA PRO A 274 -1.98 4.44 28.88
C PRO A 274 -2.41 4.01 30.29
N ASN A 275 -3.47 3.22 30.39
CA ASN A 275 -3.86 2.58 31.64
C ASN A 275 -2.74 1.59 32.01
N ILE A 276 -1.91 1.96 32.99
CA ILE A 276 -0.85 1.13 33.57
C ILE A 276 -1.48 0.03 34.43
#